data_AF-A0A238BQF7-F1
#
_entry.id   AF-A0A238BQF7-F1
#
_cell.length_a   1.000
_cell.length_b   1.000
_cell.length_c   1.000
_cell.angle_alpha   90.00
_cell.angle_beta   90.00
_cell.angle_gamma   90.00
#
_symmetry.space_group_name_H-M   'P 1'
#
loop_
_entity.id
_entity.type
_entity.pdbx_description
1 polymer ?
#
loop_
_entity_poly.entity_id
_entity_poly.type
_entity_poly.pdbx_seq_one_letter_code
_entity_poly.pdbx_strand_id
1 'polypeptide(L)'
;MIYIMQLVTPYILEISLPKMSIHFQISVFLTFVGHFVAQQMKKSITEDFSVSKIENQPSCLICGDKQQNDVGGNEERVDIATLLEYDRKMGIDSLDEIENEILLINSTAWLQQPSDPKDWKEEIAKFRDVYQTFEFDEASKQLEALKVKGNAFAMEKDMNKRNAREKWRHLPIIRLRIHRIEQNILDNDSFGDNFHVLQRIDRVRNLANEISKVLQEVYNYYNQMDNELSASYNTLTNIEEKLNEKREKKERIQSSKCFWIFC
;
A
#
# COMPACT_ATOMS: atom_id res chain seq x y z
N MET A 1 -5.36 51.73 13.46
CA MET A 1 -5.35 51.72 11.99
C MET A 1 -5.95 50.38 11.57
N ILE A 2 -7.27 50.17 11.42
CA ILE A 2 -8.26 50.85 10.56
C ILE A 2 -7.71 51.12 9.15
N TYR A 3 -8.20 50.38 8.16
CA TYR A 3 -9.01 50.88 7.03
C TYR A 3 -9.74 49.68 6.36
N ILE A 4 -11.09 49.62 6.53
CA ILE A 4 -12.16 49.65 5.50
C ILE A 4 -12.39 48.32 4.75
N MET A 5 -13.47 47.54 4.95
CA MET A 5 -14.93 47.77 4.84
C MET A 5 -15.43 47.87 3.37
N GLN A 6 -16.58 47.23 3.10
CA GLN A 6 -17.40 47.18 1.86
C GLN A 6 -17.20 45.90 1.02
N LEU A 7 -18.21 45.08 0.68
CA LEU A 7 -19.67 45.19 0.67
C LEU A 7 -20.28 43.77 0.77
N VAL A 8 -21.24 43.53 1.67
CA VAL A 8 -22.46 42.77 1.33
C VAL A 8 -23.58 43.31 2.21
N THR A 9 -24.48 44.08 1.59
CA THR A 9 -25.73 44.57 2.16
C THR A 9 -26.71 43.40 2.34
N PRO A 10 -27.49 43.31 3.43
CA PRO A 10 -28.54 42.31 3.55
C PRO A 10 -29.78 42.81 2.82
N TYR A 11 -30.21 42.11 1.77
CA TYR A 11 -31.60 42.20 1.33
C TYR A 11 -32.45 41.44 2.34
N ILE A 12 -32.97 42.17 3.33
CA ILE A 12 -34.11 41.75 4.12
C ILE A 12 -35.31 41.79 3.15
N LEU A 13 -35.65 40.63 2.62
CA LEU A 13 -36.95 40.40 2.01
C LEU A 13 -37.93 40.24 3.19
N GLU A 14 -38.59 41.33 3.59
CA GLU A 14 -39.75 41.28 4.49
C GLU A 14 -40.88 40.52 3.77
N ILE A 15 -40.85 39.20 3.88
CA ILE A 15 -42.04 38.40 3.67
C ILE A 15 -42.77 38.36 5.01
N SER A 16 -43.81 39.17 5.13
CA SER A 16 -44.88 39.03 6.12
C SER A 16 -45.59 37.68 5.89
N LEU A 17 -45.02 36.61 6.44
CA LEU A 17 -45.68 35.32 6.60
C LEU A 17 -46.34 35.27 8.00
N PRO A 18 -47.58 34.78 8.13
CA PRO A 18 -48.27 34.68 9.41
C PRO A 18 -47.46 33.81 10.36
N LYS A 19 -47.47 34.13 11.66
CA LYS A 19 -46.81 33.39 12.75
C LYS A 19 -47.08 31.89 12.63
N MET A 20 -46.20 31.18 11.94
CA MET A 20 -46.18 29.72 11.92
C MET A 20 -45.31 29.25 13.07
N SER A 21 -45.82 28.24 13.76
CA SER A 21 -45.20 27.60 14.93
C SER A 21 -43.73 27.23 14.64
N ILE A 22 -42.86 27.43 15.63
CA ILE A 22 -41.42 27.10 15.58
C ILE A 22 -41.19 25.63 15.12
N HIS A 23 -42.13 24.74 15.43
CA HIS A 23 -42.12 23.34 14.98
C HIS A 23 -42.20 23.19 13.45
N PHE A 24 -42.89 24.09 12.74
CA PHE A 24 -42.99 24.07 11.28
C PHE A 24 -41.68 24.52 10.62
N GLN A 25 -41.01 25.52 11.20
CA GLN A 25 -39.70 25.98 10.71
C GLN A 25 -38.63 24.89 10.88
N ILE A 26 -38.61 24.18 12.02
CA ILE A 26 -37.70 23.05 12.25
C ILE A 26 -37.97 21.90 11.26
N SER A 27 -39.25 21.59 10.99
CA SER A 27 -39.63 20.53 10.04
C SER A 27 -39.19 20.84 8.61
N VAL A 28 -39.25 22.10 8.17
CA VAL A 28 -38.78 22.54 6.85
C VAL A 28 -37.25 22.47 6.77
N PHE A 29 -36.52 22.85 7.83
CA PHE A 29 -35.06 22.72 7.87
C PHE A 29 -34.59 21.26 7.84
N LEU A 30 -35.24 20.36 8.60
CA LEU A 30 -34.90 18.93 8.61
C LEU A 30 -35.19 18.24 7.27
N THR A 31 -36.30 18.59 6.61
CA THR A 31 -36.61 18.06 5.27
C THR A 31 -35.65 18.60 4.20
N PHE A 32 -35.21 19.86 4.31
CA PHE A 32 -34.24 20.43 3.37
C PHE A 32 -32.83 19.82 3.54
N VAL A 33 -32.37 19.62 4.78
CA VAL A 33 -31.09 18.93 5.06
C VAL A 33 -31.18 17.46 4.64
N GLY A 34 -32.29 16.77 4.93
CA GLY A 34 -32.50 15.39 4.49
C GLY A 34 -32.50 15.25 2.96
N HIS A 35 -33.14 16.19 2.24
CA HIS A 35 -33.14 16.18 0.78
C HIS A 35 -31.76 16.53 0.18
N PHE A 36 -31.01 17.42 0.83
CA PHE A 36 -29.64 17.76 0.45
C PHE A 36 -28.67 16.59 0.65
N VAL A 37 -28.75 15.88 1.78
CA VAL A 37 -27.95 14.68 2.06
C VAL A 37 -28.32 13.54 1.10
N ALA A 38 -29.61 13.33 0.83
CA ALA A 38 -30.07 12.35 -0.14
C ALA A 38 -29.63 12.69 -1.58
N GLN A 39 -29.60 13.97 -1.96
CA GLN A 39 -29.05 14.41 -3.25
C GLN A 39 -27.54 14.21 -3.35
N GLN A 40 -26.78 14.45 -2.28
CA GLN A 40 -25.34 14.18 -2.25
C GLN A 40 -25.03 12.68 -2.35
N MET A 41 -25.80 11.82 -1.66
CA MET A 41 -25.65 10.37 -1.76
C MET A 41 -26.05 9.83 -3.14
N LYS A 42 -27.11 10.38 -3.74
CA LYS A 42 -27.52 10.00 -5.10
C LYS A 42 -26.49 10.46 -6.14
N LYS A 43 -25.81 11.58 -5.91
CA LYS A 43 -24.71 12.06 -6.76
C LYS A 43 -23.46 11.18 -6.62
N SER A 44 -23.11 10.74 -5.41
CA SER A 44 -21.96 9.85 -5.18
C SER A 44 -22.14 8.41 -5.69
N ILE A 45 -23.38 7.96 -5.88
CA ILE A 45 -23.68 6.61 -6.40
C ILE A 45 -23.74 6.59 -7.95
N THR A 46 -23.95 7.74 -8.59
CA THR A 46 -24.20 7.81 -10.05
C THR A 46 -23.12 8.54 -10.85
N GLU A 47 -22.24 9.31 -10.20
CA GLU A 47 -21.02 9.80 -10.84
C GLU A 47 -19.89 8.82 -10.57
N ASP A 48 -19.40 8.21 -11.65
CA ASP A 48 -18.14 7.49 -11.74
C ASP A 48 -17.08 8.07 -10.80
N PHE A 49 -16.31 7.16 -10.20
CA PHE A 49 -15.03 7.38 -9.53
C PHE A 49 -14.04 8.14 -10.46
N SER A 50 -14.33 9.39 -10.77
CA SER A 50 -13.41 10.33 -11.37
C SER A 50 -12.63 10.91 -10.21
N VAL A 51 -11.50 10.24 -9.95
CA VAL A 51 -10.44 10.67 -9.05
C VAL A 51 -10.15 12.13 -9.32
N SER A 52 -10.64 13.02 -8.46
CA SER A 52 -10.14 14.39 -8.42
C SER A 52 -8.68 14.28 -8.02
N LYS A 53 -7.80 14.51 -9.00
CA LYS A 53 -6.36 14.38 -8.89
C LYS A 53 -5.87 15.45 -7.92
N ILE A 54 -5.70 15.09 -6.65
CA ILE A 54 -4.97 15.91 -5.70
C ILE A 54 -3.51 15.88 -6.16
N GLU A 55 -3.11 16.96 -6.83
CA GLU A 55 -1.72 17.28 -7.15
C GLU A 55 -0.91 17.24 -5.83
N ASN A 56 0.05 16.31 -5.73
CA ASN A 56 0.91 15.96 -4.58
C ASN A 56 0.58 14.69 -3.77
N GLN A 57 -0.37 13.83 -4.18
CA GLN A 57 -0.44 12.49 -3.58
C GLN A 57 0.66 11.58 -4.21
N PRO A 58 1.57 10.99 -3.42
CA PRO A 58 2.57 10.06 -3.95
C PRO A 58 1.88 8.94 -4.73
N SER A 59 2.45 8.56 -5.87
CA SER A 59 1.89 7.52 -6.72
C SER A 59 1.72 6.24 -5.91
N CYS A 60 0.51 5.66 -5.93
CA CYS A 60 0.22 4.42 -5.23
C CYS A 60 0.96 3.25 -5.92
N LEU A 61 2.18 2.95 -5.47
CA LEU A 61 3.01 1.87 -6.04
C LEU A 61 2.33 0.50 -5.95
N ILE A 62 1.67 0.23 -4.82
CA ILE A 62 0.92 -1.00 -4.58
C ILE A 62 -0.28 -1.15 -5.52
N CYS A 63 -0.86 -0.04 -6.01
CA CYS A 63 -1.97 -0.05 -6.96
C CYS A 63 -1.53 -0.41 -8.39
N GLY A 64 -0.27 -0.13 -8.74
CA GLY A 64 0.28 -0.38 -10.07
C GLY A 64 0.79 -1.82 -10.26
N ASP A 65 0.99 -2.56 -9.17
CA ASP A 65 1.50 -3.93 -9.19
C ASP A 65 0.41 -4.90 -9.69
N LYS A 66 0.41 -5.18 -11.01
CA LYS A 66 -0.54 -6.09 -11.66
C LYS A 66 -0.19 -7.56 -11.39
N GLN A 67 -1.21 -8.42 -11.53
CA GLN A 67 -1.27 -9.83 -11.17
C GLN A 67 -0.42 -10.76 -12.06
N GLN A 68 0.85 -10.44 -12.33
CA GLN A 68 1.65 -11.26 -13.27
C GLN A 68 2.20 -12.56 -12.68
N ASN A 69 2.05 -12.83 -11.37
CA ASN A 69 2.66 -14.01 -10.73
C ASN A 69 1.69 -14.95 -9.98
N ASP A 70 0.37 -14.76 -10.07
CA ASP A 70 -0.60 -15.60 -9.33
C ASP A 70 -1.04 -16.82 -10.17
N VAL A 71 -0.10 -17.51 -10.84
CA VAL A 71 -0.34 -18.83 -11.43
C VAL A 71 0.04 -19.88 -10.39
N GLY A 72 -0.89 -20.21 -9.49
CA GLY A 72 -0.72 -21.37 -8.60
C GLY A 72 -1.10 -21.18 -7.13
N GLY A 73 -1.74 -20.08 -6.75
CA GLY A 73 -2.35 -19.95 -5.43
C GLY A 73 -3.83 -20.27 -5.52
N ASN A 74 -4.27 -21.33 -4.86
CA ASN A 74 -5.67 -21.53 -4.51
C ASN A 74 -6.03 -20.43 -3.48
N GLU A 75 -6.11 -19.16 -3.92
CA GLU A 75 -6.60 -18.06 -3.09
C GLU A 75 -8.02 -18.47 -2.69
N GLU A 76 -8.19 -18.84 -1.42
CA GLU A 76 -9.50 -19.07 -0.83
C GLU A 76 -10.28 -17.78 -1.01
N ARG A 77 -11.13 -17.78 -2.04
CA ARG A 77 -11.86 -16.59 -2.46
C ARG A 77 -12.83 -16.30 -1.33
N VAL A 78 -12.50 -15.31 -0.49
CA VAL A 78 -13.35 -14.86 0.61
C VAL A 78 -14.75 -14.66 0.05
N ASP A 79 -15.70 -15.45 0.52
CA ASP A 79 -17.09 -15.31 0.12
C ASP A 79 -17.67 -14.08 0.83
N ILE A 80 -17.52 -12.94 0.17
CA ILE A 80 -17.97 -11.64 0.65
C ILE A 80 -19.46 -11.70 0.99
N ALA A 81 -20.29 -12.47 0.26
CA ALA A 81 -21.71 -12.54 0.54
C ALA A 81 -21.99 -13.21 1.89
N THR A 82 -21.35 -14.36 2.14
CA THR A 82 -21.44 -15.06 3.43
C THR A 82 -20.93 -14.19 4.58
N LEU A 83 -19.81 -13.49 4.38
CA LEU A 83 -19.23 -12.61 5.39
C LEU A 83 -20.15 -11.43 5.74
N LEU A 84 -20.78 -10.80 4.73
CA LEU A 84 -21.72 -9.73 4.96
C LEU A 84 -23.04 -10.21 5.59
N GLU A 85 -23.48 -11.44 5.29
CA GLU A 85 -24.63 -12.03 5.96
C GLU A 85 -24.33 -12.31 7.45
N TYR A 86 -23.13 -12.79 7.75
CA TYR A 86 -22.63 -12.95 9.12
C TYR A 86 -22.63 -11.61 9.86
N ASP A 87 -22.04 -10.57 9.28
CA ASP A 87 -21.99 -9.24 9.90
C ASP A 87 -23.38 -8.63 10.10
N ARG A 88 -24.33 -8.91 9.20
CA ARG A 88 -25.72 -8.51 9.39
C ARG A 88 -26.36 -9.18 10.60
N LYS A 89 -26.05 -10.46 10.85
CA LYS A 89 -26.61 -11.23 11.98
C LYS A 89 -25.99 -10.83 13.32
N MET A 90 -24.68 -10.62 13.35
CA MET A 90 -23.95 -10.23 14.57
C MET A 90 -24.04 -8.73 14.87
N GLY A 91 -24.21 -7.90 13.85
CA GLY A 91 -24.38 -6.46 14.00
C GLY A 91 -23.14 -5.80 14.62
N ILE A 92 -23.29 -5.25 15.82
CA ILE A 92 -22.26 -4.47 16.50
C ILE A 92 -21.10 -5.38 16.97
N ASP A 93 -21.39 -6.63 17.32
CA ASP A 93 -20.40 -7.58 17.84
C ASP A 93 -19.32 -7.92 16.79
N SER A 94 -19.64 -7.81 15.49
CA SER A 94 -18.66 -7.94 14.40
C SER A 94 -17.56 -6.86 14.43
N LEU A 95 -17.77 -5.71 15.11
CA LEU A 95 -16.75 -4.66 15.16
C LEU A 95 -15.50 -5.10 15.93
N ASP A 96 -15.63 -5.98 16.94
CA ASP A 96 -14.48 -6.55 17.65
C ASP A 96 -13.60 -7.36 16.70
N GLU A 97 -14.22 -8.20 15.86
CA GLU A 97 -13.51 -9.03 14.89
C GLU A 97 -12.83 -8.20 13.82
N ILE A 98 -13.53 -7.18 13.29
CA ILE A 98 -12.97 -6.27 12.28
C ILE A 98 -11.78 -5.48 12.86
N GLU A 99 -11.90 -4.98 14.09
CA GLU A 99 -10.82 -4.26 14.76
C GLU A 99 -9.60 -5.17 14.97
N ASN A 100 -9.82 -6.42 15.40
CA ASN A 100 -8.74 -7.40 15.55
C ASN A 100 -8.08 -7.76 14.21
N GLU A 101 -8.87 -7.89 13.14
CA GLU A 101 -8.35 -8.15 11.79
C GLU A 101 -7.47 -7.01 11.30
N ILE A 102 -7.91 -5.77 11.50
CA ILE A 102 -7.14 -4.54 11.24
C ILE A 102 -5.82 -4.56 12.04
N LEU A 103 -5.87 -4.81 13.34
CA LEU A 103 -4.67 -4.85 14.20
C LEU A 103 -3.70 -5.97 13.77
N LEU A 104 -4.23 -7.12 13.37
CA LEU A 104 -3.43 -8.21 12.83
C LEU A 104 -2.74 -7.80 11.53
N ILE A 105 -3.47 -7.20 10.59
CA ILE A 105 -2.89 -6.68 9.34
C ILE A 105 -1.75 -5.70 9.65
N ASN A 106 -1.95 -4.78 10.60
CA ASN A 106 -0.95 -3.80 10.98
C ASN A 106 0.33 -4.45 11.53
N SER A 107 0.17 -5.31 12.55
CA SER A 107 1.29 -5.98 13.24
C SER A 107 2.09 -6.93 12.33
N THR A 108 1.50 -7.37 11.22
CA THR A 108 2.12 -8.28 10.25
C THR A 108 2.28 -7.64 8.87
N ALA A 109 2.27 -6.31 8.78
CA ALA A 109 2.47 -5.59 7.51
C ALA A 109 3.84 -5.91 6.88
N TRP A 110 4.86 -6.04 7.73
CA TRP A 110 6.15 -6.62 7.39
C TRP A 110 6.13 -8.11 7.74
N LEU A 111 6.29 -8.97 6.72
CA LEU A 111 6.42 -10.41 6.92
C LEU A 111 7.81 -10.75 7.50
N GLN A 112 8.83 -10.05 7.02
CA GLN A 112 10.20 -10.13 7.50
C GLN A 112 10.70 -8.72 7.77
N GLN A 113 11.51 -8.58 8.83
CA GLN A 113 12.16 -7.32 9.12
C GLN A 113 13.12 -6.97 7.98
N PRO A 114 13.04 -5.76 7.42
CA PRO A 114 13.85 -5.41 6.27
C PRO A 114 15.34 -5.30 6.61
N SER A 115 16.19 -5.86 5.75
CA SER A 115 17.64 -5.86 5.91
C SER A 115 18.28 -4.52 5.50
N ASP A 116 19.29 -4.03 6.24
CA ASP A 116 20.04 -2.83 5.84
C ASP A 116 21.08 -3.19 4.74
N PRO A 117 21.03 -2.57 3.55
CA PRO A 117 21.95 -2.90 2.46
C PRO A 117 23.37 -2.32 2.62
N LYS A 118 23.63 -1.45 3.60
CA LYS A 118 24.92 -0.74 3.72
C LYS A 118 26.11 -1.68 3.78
N ASP A 119 26.05 -2.71 4.63
CA ASP A 119 27.15 -3.66 4.81
C ASP A 119 27.47 -4.37 3.49
N TRP A 120 26.44 -4.80 2.75
CA TRP A 120 26.61 -5.44 1.45
C TRP A 120 27.22 -4.49 0.41
N LYS A 121 26.81 -3.21 0.40
CA LYS A 121 27.39 -2.18 -0.50
C LYS A 121 28.87 -1.96 -0.21
N GLU A 122 29.27 -1.91 1.05
CA GLU A 122 30.66 -1.78 1.45
C GLU A 122 31.50 -3.00 1.07
N GLU A 123 30.96 -4.21 1.25
CA GLU A 123 31.61 -5.45 0.83
C GLU A 123 31.85 -5.47 -0.69
N ILE A 124 30.87 -5.05 -1.49
CA ILE A 124 31.01 -4.95 -2.95
C ILE A 124 32.08 -3.93 -3.33
N ALA A 125 32.10 -2.76 -2.68
CA ALA A 125 33.10 -1.74 -2.94
C ALA A 125 34.51 -2.26 -2.65
N LYS A 126 34.70 -2.92 -1.51
CA LYS A 126 35.99 -3.56 -1.15
C LYS A 126 36.39 -4.61 -2.18
N PHE A 127 35.47 -5.50 -2.56
CA PHE A 127 35.74 -6.55 -3.53
C PHE A 127 36.09 -6.00 -4.92
N ARG A 128 35.36 -4.98 -5.39
CA ARG A 128 35.63 -4.28 -6.65
C ARG A 128 37.06 -3.73 -6.72
N ASP A 129 37.61 -3.28 -5.61
CA ASP A 129 38.93 -2.65 -5.58
C ASP A 129 40.07 -3.70 -5.59
N VAL A 130 39.80 -4.96 -5.20
CA VAL A 130 40.85 -6.00 -5.04
C VAL A 130 40.65 -7.25 -5.90
N TYR A 131 39.49 -7.48 -6.53
CA TYR A 131 39.19 -8.78 -7.17
C TYR A 131 40.22 -9.22 -8.23
N GLN A 132 40.89 -8.27 -8.88
CA GLN A 132 41.91 -8.55 -9.90
C GLN A 132 43.19 -9.17 -9.32
N THR A 133 43.46 -8.99 -8.03
CA THR A 133 44.62 -9.56 -7.34
C THR A 133 44.42 -11.02 -6.96
N PHE A 134 43.19 -11.52 -7.00
CA PHE A 134 42.88 -12.91 -6.69
C PHE A 134 43.11 -13.83 -7.91
N GLU A 135 43.38 -15.10 -7.60
CA GLU A 135 43.23 -16.19 -8.56
C GLU A 135 41.75 -16.31 -8.99
N PHE A 136 41.52 -16.81 -10.20
CA PHE A 136 40.19 -16.86 -10.79
C PHE A 136 39.17 -17.56 -9.88
N ASP A 137 39.50 -18.75 -9.38
CA ASP A 137 38.58 -19.54 -8.55
C ASP A 137 38.20 -18.82 -7.24
N GLU A 138 39.16 -18.11 -6.63
CA GLU A 138 38.93 -17.34 -5.41
C GLU A 138 38.07 -16.10 -5.69
N ALA A 139 38.36 -15.35 -6.77
CA ALA A 139 37.55 -14.23 -7.20
C ALA A 139 36.10 -14.65 -7.53
N SER A 140 35.93 -15.76 -8.25
CA SER A 140 34.62 -16.32 -8.58
C SER A 140 33.85 -16.74 -7.33
N LYS A 141 34.52 -17.38 -6.37
CA LYS A 141 33.87 -17.77 -5.11
C LYS A 141 33.38 -16.56 -4.31
N GLN A 142 34.20 -15.50 -4.21
CA GLN A 142 33.79 -14.27 -3.51
C GLN A 142 32.67 -13.53 -4.23
N LEU A 143 32.72 -13.46 -5.57
CA LEU A 143 31.65 -12.90 -6.39
C LEU A 143 30.32 -13.63 -6.15
N GLU A 144 30.34 -14.97 -6.16
CA GLU A 144 29.13 -15.76 -5.92
C GLU A 144 28.57 -15.57 -4.51
N ALA A 145 29.44 -15.45 -3.48
CA ALA A 145 28.99 -15.13 -2.13
C ALA A 145 28.27 -13.77 -2.06
N LEU A 146 28.78 -12.74 -2.76
CA LEU A 146 28.14 -11.43 -2.84
C LEU A 146 26.81 -11.47 -3.61
N LYS A 147 26.73 -12.26 -4.69
CA LYS A 147 25.49 -12.47 -5.46
C LYS A 147 24.43 -13.17 -4.63
N VAL A 148 24.80 -14.19 -3.84
CA VAL A 148 23.88 -14.87 -2.91
C VAL A 148 23.30 -13.89 -1.89
N LYS A 149 24.12 -13.01 -1.30
CA LYS A 149 23.63 -11.94 -0.42
C LYS A 149 22.68 -10.98 -1.16
N GLY A 150 23.01 -10.59 -2.39
CA GLY A 150 22.13 -9.79 -3.25
C GLY A 150 20.76 -10.45 -3.47
N ASN A 151 20.75 -11.74 -3.80
CA ASN A 151 19.54 -12.52 -4.01
C ASN A 151 18.66 -12.60 -2.75
N ALA A 152 19.26 -12.57 -1.55
CA ALA A 152 18.49 -12.53 -0.30
C ALA A 152 17.63 -11.26 -0.19
N PHE A 153 18.17 -10.09 -0.56
CA PHE A 153 17.37 -8.84 -0.61
C PHE A 153 16.22 -8.92 -1.61
N ALA A 154 16.44 -9.54 -2.77
CA ALA A 154 15.39 -9.74 -3.77
C ALA A 154 14.28 -10.67 -3.25
N MET A 155 14.64 -11.78 -2.59
CA MET A 155 13.68 -12.70 -1.98
C MET A 155 12.88 -12.02 -0.86
N GLU A 156 13.55 -11.28 0.04
CA GLU A 156 12.91 -10.52 1.11
C GLU A 156 11.90 -9.51 0.54
N LYS A 157 12.31 -8.74 -0.48
CA LYS A 157 11.46 -7.81 -1.21
C LYS A 157 10.21 -8.47 -1.74
N ASP A 158 10.36 -9.58 -2.46
CA ASP A 158 9.24 -10.26 -3.10
C ASP A 158 8.24 -10.79 -2.07
N MET A 159 8.73 -11.35 -0.95
CA MET A 159 7.90 -11.84 0.13
C MET A 159 7.14 -10.71 0.84
N ASN A 160 7.83 -9.64 1.22
CA ASN A 160 7.20 -8.50 1.90
C ASN A 160 6.22 -7.75 1.01
N LYS A 161 6.54 -7.50 -0.27
CA LYS A 161 5.61 -6.88 -1.22
C LYS A 161 4.37 -7.74 -1.46
N ARG A 162 4.53 -9.06 -1.61
CA ARG A 162 3.40 -9.99 -1.77
C ARG A 162 2.47 -9.95 -0.55
N ASN A 163 3.03 -10.06 0.65
CA ASN A 163 2.28 -9.99 1.91
C ASN A 163 1.52 -8.65 2.04
N ALA A 164 2.19 -7.53 1.78
CA ALA A 164 1.56 -6.21 1.85
C ALA A 164 0.43 -6.06 0.83
N ARG A 165 0.59 -6.62 -0.37
CA ARG A 165 -0.42 -6.60 -1.45
C ARG A 165 -1.66 -7.42 -1.11
N GLU A 166 -1.47 -8.61 -0.55
CA GLU A 166 -2.59 -9.46 -0.09
C GLU A 166 -3.43 -8.73 0.95
N LYS A 167 -2.77 -8.14 1.96
CA LYS A 167 -3.41 -7.31 2.99
C LYS A 167 -4.10 -6.08 2.41
N TRP A 168 -3.48 -5.43 1.44
CA TRP A 168 -4.04 -4.27 0.75
C TRP A 168 -5.34 -4.61 0.01
N ARG A 169 -5.39 -5.77 -0.65
CA ARG A 169 -6.60 -6.28 -1.32
C ARG A 169 -7.72 -6.61 -0.34
N HIS A 170 -7.36 -6.93 0.90
CA HIS A 170 -8.33 -7.24 1.96
C HIS A 170 -8.98 -5.97 2.54
N LEU A 171 -8.27 -4.83 2.61
CA LEU A 171 -8.82 -3.59 3.19
C LEU A 171 -10.15 -3.10 2.58
N PRO A 172 -10.40 -3.17 1.26
CA PRO A 172 -11.72 -2.89 0.69
C PRO A 172 -12.85 -3.74 1.28
N ILE A 173 -12.60 -5.01 1.59
CA ILE A 173 -13.59 -5.91 2.20
C ILE A 173 -13.91 -5.40 3.61
N ILE A 174 -12.89 -5.13 4.44
CA ILE A 174 -13.06 -4.51 5.77
C ILE A 174 -13.87 -3.22 5.70
N ARG A 175 -13.55 -2.32 4.76
CA ARG A 175 -14.28 -1.05 4.58
C ARG A 175 -15.75 -1.29 4.26
N LEU A 176 -16.06 -2.27 3.42
CA LEU A 176 -17.43 -2.64 3.08
C LEU A 176 -18.18 -3.18 4.31
N ARG A 177 -17.56 -4.05 5.11
CA ARG A 177 -18.13 -4.59 6.35
C ARG A 177 -18.48 -3.48 7.34
N ILE A 178 -17.53 -2.57 7.60
CA ILE A 178 -17.74 -1.39 8.47
C ILE A 178 -18.92 -0.56 7.98
N HIS A 179 -18.97 -0.27 6.67
CA HIS A 179 -20.05 0.52 6.08
C HIS A 179 -21.43 -0.15 6.22
N ARG A 180 -21.50 -1.48 6.10
CA ARG A 180 -22.76 -2.22 6.29
C ARG A 180 -23.23 -2.20 7.73
N ILE A 181 -22.33 -2.35 8.70
CA ILE A 181 -22.67 -2.26 10.12
C ILE A 181 -23.18 -0.84 10.44
N GLU A 182 -22.51 0.19 9.93
CA GLU A 182 -22.94 1.59 10.07
C GLU A 182 -24.35 1.80 9.50
N GLN A 183 -24.61 1.36 8.26
CA GLN A 183 -25.94 1.44 7.65
C GLN A 183 -27.03 0.79 8.51
N ASN A 184 -26.78 -0.42 9.01
CA ASN A 184 -27.75 -1.11 9.87
C ASN A 184 -28.06 -0.35 11.16
N ILE A 185 -27.08 0.37 11.73
CA ILE A 185 -27.28 1.21 12.91
C ILE A 185 -28.12 2.45 12.57
N LEU A 186 -27.84 3.08 11.41
CA LEU A 186 -28.53 4.29 10.96
C LEU A 186 -29.96 4.04 10.47
N ASP A 187 -30.21 2.88 9.86
CA ASP A 187 -31.51 2.49 9.31
C ASP A 187 -32.50 1.98 10.37
N ASN A 188 -32.00 1.63 11.55
CA ASN A 188 -32.82 1.24 12.69
C ASN A 188 -33.19 2.46 13.56
N ASP A 189 -34.38 2.46 14.16
CA ASP A 189 -34.87 3.51 15.09
C ASP A 189 -34.03 3.66 16.39
N SER A 190 -32.91 2.94 16.50
CA SER A 190 -31.99 2.89 17.65
C SER A 190 -30.76 3.79 17.50
N PHE A 191 -30.80 4.82 16.65
CA PHE A 191 -29.65 5.71 16.41
C PHE A 191 -29.06 6.31 17.71
N GLY A 192 -29.92 6.87 18.57
CA GLY A 192 -29.49 7.54 19.80
C GLY A 192 -28.75 6.62 20.76
N ASP A 193 -29.20 5.38 20.89
CA ASP A 193 -28.61 4.37 21.77
C ASP A 193 -27.23 3.89 21.27
N ASN A 194 -26.98 4.00 19.97
CA ASN A 194 -25.78 3.49 19.31
C ASN A 194 -24.76 4.58 18.92
N PHE A 195 -24.92 5.82 19.41
CA PHE A 195 -23.98 6.90 19.09
C PHE A 195 -22.52 6.55 19.44
N HIS A 196 -22.30 5.89 20.58
CA HIS A 196 -20.97 5.42 21.00
C HIS A 196 -20.35 4.40 20.04
N VAL A 197 -21.19 3.61 19.37
CA VAL A 197 -20.78 2.63 18.34
C VAL A 197 -20.36 3.34 17.06
N LEU A 198 -21.06 4.39 16.65
CA LEU A 198 -20.65 5.21 15.50
C LEU A 198 -19.27 5.85 15.72
N GLN A 199 -19.00 6.36 16.93
CA GLN A 199 -17.66 6.84 17.29
C GLN A 199 -16.61 5.73 17.21
N ARG A 200 -16.98 4.48 17.54
CA ARG A 200 -16.08 3.33 17.39
C ARG A 200 -15.82 3.00 15.92
N ILE A 201 -16.86 3.00 15.09
CA ILE A 201 -16.76 2.83 13.64
C ILE A 201 -15.79 3.85 13.03
N ASP A 202 -15.85 5.11 13.45
CA ASP A 202 -14.92 6.13 12.99
C ASP A 202 -13.46 5.81 13.37
N ARG A 203 -13.22 5.32 14.60
CA ARG A 203 -11.88 4.88 15.03
C ARG A 203 -11.37 3.71 14.18
N VAL A 204 -12.20 2.69 13.97
CA VAL A 204 -11.87 1.51 13.16
C VAL A 204 -11.57 1.92 11.70
N ARG A 205 -12.36 2.85 11.14
CA ARG A 205 -12.11 3.40 9.79
C ARG A 205 -10.77 4.14 9.71
N ASN A 206 -10.43 4.91 10.74
CA ASN A 206 -9.13 5.60 10.81
C ASN A 206 -7.96 4.61 10.90
N LEU A 207 -8.07 3.54 11.70
CA LEU A 207 -7.06 2.49 11.76
C LEU A 207 -6.86 1.83 10.38
N ALA A 208 -7.93 1.50 9.66
CA ALA A 208 -7.84 0.95 8.30
C ALA A 208 -7.12 1.90 7.32
N ASN A 209 -7.28 3.21 7.50
CA ASN A 209 -6.58 4.22 6.70
C ASN A 209 -5.09 4.35 7.09
N GLU A 210 -4.76 4.25 8.37
CA GLU A 210 -3.37 4.21 8.84
C GLU A 210 -2.63 2.98 8.30
N ILE A 211 -3.26 1.81 8.36
CA ILE A 211 -2.72 0.58 7.79
C ILE A 211 -2.48 0.71 6.29
N SER A 212 -3.37 1.39 5.57
CA SER A 212 -3.15 1.67 4.15
C SER A 212 -1.81 2.39 3.94
N LYS A 213 -1.45 3.35 4.80
CA LYS A 213 -0.16 4.03 4.73
C LYS A 213 0.99 3.08 5.05
N VAL A 214 0.89 2.27 6.10
CA VAL A 214 1.92 1.28 6.47
C VAL A 214 2.18 0.28 5.33
N LEU A 215 1.13 -0.22 4.67
CA LEU A 215 1.28 -1.12 3.53
C LEU A 215 1.93 -0.44 2.32
N GLN A 216 1.67 0.86 2.12
CA GLN A 216 2.36 1.66 1.10
C GLN A 216 3.82 1.89 1.45
N GLU A 217 4.15 2.08 2.73
CA GLU A 217 5.54 2.25 3.21
C GLU A 217 6.41 1.04 2.87
N VAL A 218 5.87 -0.18 2.94
CA VAL A 218 6.56 -1.40 2.48
C VAL A 218 7.00 -1.26 1.02
N TYR A 219 6.08 -0.87 0.14
CA TYR A 219 6.37 -0.68 -1.29
C TYR A 219 7.35 0.46 -1.53
N ASN A 220 7.19 1.57 -0.83
CA ASN A 220 8.06 2.74 -0.95
C ASN A 220 9.50 2.41 -0.53
N TYR A 221 9.66 1.67 0.57
CA TYR A 221 10.95 1.22 1.06
C TYR A 221 11.70 0.38 0.02
N TYR A 222 11.06 -0.64 -0.56
CA TYR A 222 11.73 -1.46 -1.58
C TYR A 222 11.97 -0.72 -2.90
N ASN A 223 11.12 0.24 -3.26
CA ASN A 223 11.39 1.11 -4.39
C ASN A 223 12.63 1.99 -4.16
N GLN A 224 12.81 2.51 -2.95
CA GLN A 224 14.03 3.23 -2.57
C GLN A 224 15.25 2.30 -2.57
N MET A 225 15.12 1.10 -2.00
CA MET A 225 16.17 0.11 -1.96
C MET A 225 16.63 -0.32 -3.37
N ASP A 226 15.71 -0.56 -4.30
CA ASP A 226 16.05 -0.92 -5.69
C ASP A 226 16.92 0.17 -6.35
N ASN A 227 16.59 1.45 -6.11
CA ASN A 227 17.40 2.57 -6.59
C ASN A 227 18.79 2.61 -5.92
N GLU A 228 18.86 2.36 -4.62
CA GLU A 228 20.11 2.36 -3.86
C GLU A 228 21.06 1.21 -4.21
N LEU A 229 20.51 0.06 -4.61
CA LEU A 229 21.24 -1.17 -4.91
C LEU A 229 21.58 -1.34 -6.39
N SER A 230 20.93 -0.62 -7.30
CA SER A 230 21.15 -0.74 -8.75
C SER A 230 22.64 -0.63 -9.14
N ALA A 231 23.36 0.33 -8.58
CA ALA A 231 24.80 0.50 -8.85
C ALA A 231 25.65 -0.69 -8.35
N SER A 232 25.27 -1.30 -7.23
CA SER A 232 25.94 -2.47 -6.67
C SER A 232 25.75 -3.70 -7.55
N TYR A 233 24.51 -3.94 -8.02
CA TYR A 233 24.23 -5.02 -8.98
C TYR A 233 25.01 -4.84 -10.28
N ASN A 234 25.01 -3.64 -10.85
CA ASN A 234 25.79 -3.33 -12.05
C ASN A 234 27.29 -3.58 -11.84
N THR A 235 27.82 -3.27 -10.65
CA THR A 235 29.22 -3.53 -10.29
C THR A 235 29.52 -5.03 -10.30
N LEU A 236 28.65 -5.85 -9.69
CA LEU A 236 28.82 -7.30 -9.68
C LEU A 236 28.76 -7.90 -11.10
N THR A 237 27.81 -7.47 -11.93
CA THR A 237 27.71 -7.90 -13.34
C THR A 237 28.98 -7.54 -14.12
N ASN A 238 29.49 -6.32 -13.98
CA ASN A 238 30.73 -5.90 -14.64
C ASN A 238 31.96 -6.72 -14.18
N ILE A 239 32.01 -7.12 -12.90
CA ILE A 239 33.10 -7.99 -12.40
C ILE A 239 32.96 -9.39 -12.98
N GLU A 240 31.74 -9.94 -13.03
CA GLU A 240 31.44 -11.25 -13.62
C GLU A 240 31.88 -11.32 -15.08
N GLU A 241 31.52 -10.33 -15.89
CA GLU A 241 31.93 -10.22 -17.29
C GLU A 241 33.47 -10.23 -17.44
N LYS A 242 34.18 -9.43 -16.62
CA LYS A 242 35.65 -9.36 -16.65
C LYS A 242 36.32 -10.67 -16.22
N LEU A 243 35.76 -11.36 -15.24
CA LEU A 243 36.26 -12.68 -14.82
C LEU A 243 36.05 -13.71 -15.93
N ASN A 244 34.89 -13.71 -16.57
CA ASN A 244 34.59 -14.60 -17.70
C ASN A 244 35.52 -14.34 -18.90
N GLU A 245 35.82 -13.08 -19.23
CA GLU A 245 36.82 -12.75 -20.26
C GLU A 245 38.23 -13.28 -19.91
N LYS A 246 38.65 -13.17 -18.64
CA LYS A 246 39.95 -13.68 -18.18
C LYS A 246 40.03 -15.20 -18.35
N ARG A 247 38.94 -15.91 -18.06
CA ARG A 247 38.82 -17.34 -18.27
C ARG A 247 38.92 -17.71 -19.74
N GLU A 248 38.14 -17.08 -20.62
CA GLU A 248 38.17 -17.35 -22.05
C GLU A 248 39.56 -17.10 -22.66
N LYS A 249 40.22 -16.01 -22.27
CA LYS A 249 41.59 -15.71 -22.72
C LYS A 249 42.57 -16.80 -22.29
N LYS A 250 42.48 -17.29 -21.05
CA LYS A 250 43.32 -18.38 -20.54
C LYS A 250 43.08 -19.69 -21.29
N GLU A 251 41.81 -20.03 -21.54
CA GLU A 251 41.42 -21.23 -22.30
C GLU A 251 41.93 -21.19 -23.75
N ARG A 252 41.83 -20.04 -24.44
CA ARG A 252 42.38 -19.84 -25.80
C ARG A 252 43.91 -19.93 -25.86
N ILE A 253 44.61 -19.41 -24.85
CA ILE A 253 46.08 -19.51 -24.78
C ILE A 253 46.51 -20.97 -24.54
N GLN A 254 45.75 -21.73 -23.74
CA GLN A 254 46.07 -23.12 -23.45
C GLN A 254 45.80 -24.04 -24.65
N SER A 255 44.68 -23.84 -25.37
CA SER A 255 44.37 -24.62 -26.58
C SER A 255 45.36 -24.39 -27.71
N SER A 256 45.85 -23.15 -27.87
CA SER A 256 46.89 -22.82 -28.86
C SER A 256 48.27 -23.40 -28.50
N LYS A 257 48.63 -23.48 -27.21
CA LYS A 257 49.89 -24.13 -26.79
C LYS A 257 49.91 -25.63 -27.01
N CYS A 258 48.77 -26.32 -26.86
CA CYS A 258 48.68 -27.75 -27.17
C CYS A 258 48.92 -28.06 -28.65
N PHE A 259 48.60 -27.14 -29.56
CA PHE A 259 48.81 -27.32 -31.00
C PHE A 259 50.30 -27.29 -31.40
N TRP A 260 51.15 -26.60 -30.64
CA TRP A 260 52.58 -26.46 -30.92
C TRP A 260 53.46 -27.57 -30.35
N ILE A 261 52.94 -28.40 -29.44
CA ILE A 261 53.69 -29.51 -28.83
C ILE A 261 53.49 -30.83 -29.63
N PHE A 262 52.56 -30.84 -30.60
CA PHE A 262 52.28 -31.97 -31.49
C PHE A 262 52.71 -31.74 -32.95
N CYS A 263 53.73 -30.91 -33.20
CA CYS A 263 54.38 -30.75 -34.51
C CYS A 263 55.85 -31.14 -34.43
#